data_AF-A0A2I0KQS5-F1
#
_entry.id   AF-A0A2I0KQS5-F1
#
_cell.length_a   1.000
_cell.length_b   1.000
_cell.length_c   1.000
_cell.angle_alpha   90.00
_cell.angle_beta   90.00
_cell.angle_gamma   90.00
#
_symmetry.space_group_name_H-M   'P 1'
#
loop_
_entity.id
_entity.type
_entity.pdbx_description
1 polymer ?
#
loop_
_entity_poly.entity_id
_entity_poly.type
_entity_poly.pdbx_seq_one_letter_code
_entity_poly.pdbx_strand_id
1 'polypeptide(L)' 'QGAEKYFRRQSRLNWPEGASSRESIRAVTKLNSLQKLISRYAGPTTSSLSCLLQGLLKYEPSERLTAREALSHPFFKNL' A
#
# COMPACT_ATOMS: atom_id res chain seq x y z
N GLN A 1 11.06 -16.69 17.21
CA GLN A 1 12.35 -16.10 16.76
C GLN A 1 12.45 -16.01 15.22
N GLY A 2 11.39 -15.60 14.51
CA GLY A 2 11.42 -15.60 13.03
C GLY A 2 11.68 -14.23 12.38
N ALA A 3 11.52 -13.14 13.15
CA ALA A 3 11.45 -11.79 12.60
C ALA A 3 12.78 -11.02 12.62
N GLU A 4 13.77 -11.45 13.40
CA GLU A 4 15.06 -10.77 13.57
C GLU A 4 15.79 -10.54 12.24
N LYS A 5 15.65 -11.48 11.28
CA LYS A 5 16.20 -11.36 9.92
C LYS A 5 15.68 -10.17 9.10
N TYR A 6 14.57 -9.55 9.53
CA TYR A 6 13.99 -8.37 8.87
C TYR A 6 14.48 -7.04 9.46
N PHE A 7 15.31 -7.05 10.51
CA PHE A 7 15.79 -5.83 11.18
C PHE A 7 17.32 -5.72 11.12
N ARG A 8 17.82 -4.48 11.00
CA ARG A 8 19.24 -4.16 11.16
C ARG A 8 19.61 -4.19 12.65
N ARG A 9 20.91 -4.18 12.96
CA ARG A 9 21.46 -4.19 14.34
C ARG A 9 20.89 -3.10 15.29
N GLN A 10 20.27 -2.05 14.75
CA GLN A 10 19.65 -0.94 15.49
C GLN A 10 18.11 -1.06 15.58
N SER A 11 17.54 -2.26 15.41
CA SER A 11 16.08 -2.49 15.38
C SER A 11 15.32 -1.69 14.31
N ARG A 12 16.03 -1.10 13.35
CA ARG A 12 15.41 -0.48 12.16
C ARG A 12 15.10 -1.58 11.16
N LEU A 13 13.92 -1.52 10.55
CA LEU A 13 13.54 -2.43 9.48
C LEU A 13 14.62 -2.40 8.38
N ASN A 14 15.04 -3.57 7.91
CA ASN A 14 15.92 -3.71 6.77
C ASN A 14 15.09 -3.53 5.49
N TRP A 15 14.72 -2.28 5.20
CA TRP A 15 13.94 -1.87 4.03
C TRP A 15 14.68 -0.73 3.32
N PRO A 16 14.79 -0.76 1.97
CA PRO A 16 14.25 -1.78 1.07
C PRO A 16 15.16 -3.01 0.91
N GLU A 17 16.39 -3.02 1.43
CA GLU A 17 17.33 -4.14 1.24
C GLU A 17 16.75 -5.49 1.72
N GLY A 18 16.54 -6.40 0.78
CA GLY A 18 16.00 -7.75 1.03
C GLY A 18 14.48 -7.86 0.86
N ALA A 19 13.76 -6.76 0.69
CA ALA A 19 12.31 -6.76 0.46
C ALA A 19 11.93 -6.66 -1.03
N SER A 20 12.83 -6.17 -1.86
CA SER A 20 12.69 -5.98 -3.32
C SER A 20 13.52 -6.99 -4.13
N SER A 21 13.48 -8.28 -3.75
CA SER A 21 14.07 -9.34 -4.58
C SER A 21 13.41 -9.44 -5.96
N ARG A 22 14.12 -9.97 -6.95
CA ARG A 22 13.56 -10.17 -8.31
C ARG A 22 12.34 -11.09 -8.26
N GLU A 23 12.35 -12.07 -7.36
CA GLU A 23 11.25 -13.00 -7.11
C GLU A 23 10.04 -12.29 -6.52
N SER A 24 10.25 -11.40 -5.53
CA SER A 24 9.20 -10.57 -4.92
C SER A 24 8.54 -9.66 -5.96
N ILE A 25 9.36 -8.96 -6.77
CA ILE A 25 8.88 -8.10 -7.86
C ILE A 25 8.07 -8.93 -8.87
N ARG A 26 8.59 -10.08 -9.31
CA ARG A 26 7.87 -10.98 -10.23
C ARG A 26 6.54 -11.45 -9.64
N ALA A 27 6.49 -11.81 -8.37
CA ALA A 27 5.26 -12.22 -7.71
C ALA A 27 4.22 -11.08 -7.70
N VAL A 28 4.63 -9.86 -7.34
CA VAL A 28 3.76 -8.68 -7.32
C VAL A 28 3.27 -8.33 -8.73
N THR A 29 4.12 -8.38 -9.75
CA THR A 29 3.72 -8.08 -11.15
C THR A 29 2.68 -9.05 -11.73
N LYS A 30 2.57 -10.27 -11.19
CA LYS A 30 1.55 -11.25 -11.59
C LYS A 30 0.19 -10.99 -10.96
N LEU A 31 0.10 -10.14 -9.94
CA LEU A 31 -1.15 -9.81 -9.28
C LEU A 31 -2.00 -8.89 -10.17
N ASN A 32 -3.32 -8.94 -9.97
CA ASN A 32 -4.20 -7.96 -10.59
C ASN A 32 -3.89 -6.56 -10.05
N SER A 33 -3.93 -5.56 -10.93
CA SER A 33 -3.78 -4.16 -10.48
C SER A 33 -4.91 -3.80 -9.53
N LEU A 34 -4.61 -2.93 -8.55
CA LEU A 34 -5.59 -2.41 -7.60
C LEU A 34 -6.81 -1.84 -8.32
N GLN A 35 -6.60 -1.11 -9.42
CA GLN A 35 -7.66 -0.60 -10.28
C GLN A 35 -8.56 -1.74 -10.80
N LYS A 36 -8.01 -2.82 -11.36
CA LYS A 36 -8.79 -3.96 -11.85
C LYS A 36 -9.58 -4.68 -10.76
N LEU A 37 -9.09 -4.70 -9.52
CA LEU A 37 -9.81 -5.28 -8.39
C LEU A 37 -10.99 -4.40 -7.98
N ILE A 38 -10.79 -3.09 -7.90
CA ILE A 38 -11.81 -2.13 -7.44
C ILE A 38 -12.85 -1.87 -8.53
N SER A 39 -12.47 -1.76 -9.79
CA SER A 39 -13.40 -1.50 -10.92
C SER A 39 -14.51 -2.53 -11.06
N ARG A 40 -14.36 -3.72 -10.47
CA ARG A 40 -15.41 -4.75 -10.40
C ARG A 40 -16.59 -4.33 -9.53
N TYR A 41 -16.36 -3.43 -8.59
CA TYR A 41 -17.36 -2.84 -7.71
C TYR A 41 -17.67 -1.45 -8.28
N ALA A 42 -18.67 -1.36 -9.16
CA ALA A 42 -19.07 -0.09 -9.76
C ALA A 42 -19.97 0.67 -8.79
N GLY A 43 -19.54 1.85 -8.32
CA GLY A 43 -20.36 2.72 -7.48
C GLY A 43 -19.74 4.12 -7.28
N PRO A 44 -20.53 5.12 -6.90
CA PRO A 44 -20.03 6.49 -6.66
C PRO A 44 -18.93 6.55 -5.59
N THR A 45 -18.95 5.62 -4.63
CA THR A 45 -17.98 5.52 -3.53
C THR A 45 -16.71 4.76 -3.92
N THR A 46 -16.70 4.02 -5.03
CA THR A 46 -15.57 3.15 -5.37
C THR A 46 -14.43 3.91 -6.02
N SER A 47 -14.72 5.04 -6.67
CA SER A 47 -13.72 5.98 -7.16
C SER A 47 -12.96 6.66 -6.01
N SER A 48 -13.67 7.15 -4.99
CA SER A 48 -13.05 7.77 -3.81
C SER A 48 -12.31 6.74 -2.95
N LEU A 49 -12.82 5.50 -2.85
CA LEU A 49 -12.09 4.40 -2.22
C LEU A 49 -10.79 4.06 -2.97
N SER A 50 -10.84 4.00 -4.31
CA SER A 50 -9.66 3.74 -5.13
C SER A 50 -8.58 4.79 -4.92
N CYS A 51 -8.96 6.07 -4.87
CA CYS A 51 -8.03 7.17 -4.60
C CYS A 51 -7.39 7.05 -3.22
N LEU A 52 -8.18 6.74 -2.18
CA LEU A 52 -7.66 6.51 -0.83
C LEU A 52 -6.67 5.34 -0.79
N LEU A 53 -7.04 4.19 -1.36
CA LEU A 53 -6.19 3.00 -1.35
C LEU A 53 -4.90 3.20 -2.14
N GLN A 54 -4.94 3.93 -3.26
CA GLN A 54 -3.73 4.28 -4.01
C GLN A 54 -2.76 5.14 -3.19
N GLY A 55 -3.26 6.04 -2.36
CA GLY A 55 -2.43 6.86 -1.46
C GLY A 55 -1.87 6.06 -0.28
N LEU A 56 -2.65 5.14 0.30
CA LEU A 56 -2.20 4.29 1.41
C LEU A 56 -1.18 3.23 0.99
N LEU A 57 -1.34 2.66 -0.20
CA LEU A 57 -0.54 1.55 -0.72
C LEU A 57 0.59 2.01 -1.65
N LYS A 58 1.05 3.26 -1.50
CA LYS A 58 2.25 3.74 -2.18
C LYS A 58 3.46 2.89 -1.81
N TYR A 59 4.23 2.53 -2.83
CA TYR A 59 5.44 1.72 -2.67
C TYR A 59 6.43 2.43 -1.75
N GLU A 60 6.77 3.68 -2.08
CA GLU A 60 7.68 4.51 -1.29
C GLU A 60 6.98 5.00 -0.01
N PRO A 61 7.50 4.66 1.19
CA PRO A 61 6.93 5.10 2.45
C PRO A 61 6.71 6.61 2.56
N SER A 62 7.62 7.43 2.03
CA SER A 62 7.50 8.89 2.09
C SER A 62 6.39 9.46 1.20
N GLU A 63 5.87 8.69 0.24
CA GLU A 63 4.72 9.09 -0.58
C GLU A 63 3.37 8.63 0.00
N ARG A 64 3.36 7.82 1.06
CA ARG A 64 2.11 7.29 1.63
C ARG A 64 1.33 8.38 2.34
N LEU A 65 0.01 8.31 2.23
CA LEU A 65 -0.88 9.09 3.07
C LEU A 65 -0.64 8.78 4.54
N THR A 66 -0.52 9.82 5.34
CA THR A 66 -0.57 9.71 6.80
C THR A 66 -1.99 9.35 7.26
N ALA A 67 -2.12 8.84 8.49
CA ALA A 67 -3.43 8.55 9.08
C ALA A 67 -4.35 9.80 9.10
N ARG A 68 -3.78 10.98 9.38
CA ARG A 68 -4.53 12.25 9.41
C ARG A 68 -5.05 12.65 8.04
N GLU A 69 -4.23 12.52 6.99
CA GLU A 69 -4.64 12.82 5.61
C GLU A 69 -5.68 11.81 5.12
N ALA A 70 -5.48 10.53 5.42
CA ALA A 70 -6.42 9.47 5.08
C ALA A 70 -7.81 9.71 5.68
N LEU A 71 -7.89 10.07 6.97
CA LEU A 71 -9.17 10.40 7.63
C LEU A 71 -9.82 11.68 7.09
N SER A 72 -9.04 12.57 6.48
CA SER A 72 -9.55 13.79 5.84
C SER A 72 -9.99 13.56 4.38
N HIS A 73 -9.87 12.34 3.86
CA HIS A 73 -10.14 12.00 2.46
C HIS A 73 -11.65 12.03 2.13
N PRO A 74 -12.07 12.45 0.91
CA PRO A 74 -13.48 12.47 0.49
C PRO A 74 -14.24 11.15 0.68
N PHE A 75 -13.53 10.03 0.67
CA PHE A 75 -14.09 8.71 0.98
C PHE A 75 -14.81 8.69 2.34
N PHE A 76 -14.26 9.35 3.36
CA PHE A 76 -14.85 9.42 4.70
C PHE A 76 -15.81 10.61 4.92
N LYS A 77 -15.91 11.54 3.96
CA LYS A 77 -16.75 12.75 4.12
C LYS A 77 -18.24 12.51 3.85
N ASN A 78 -18.57 11.39 3.21
CA ASN A 78 -19.95 10.99 2.86
C ASN A 78 -20.36 9.68 3.56
N LEU A 79 -19.71 9.35 4.69
CA LEU A 79 -20.10 8.23 5.57
C LEU A 79 -21.21 8.64 6.53
#